data_AF-A0A0A2JQ71-F1
#
_entry.id   AF-A0A0A2JQ71-F1
#
_cell.length_a   1.000
_cell.length_b   1.000
_cell.length_c   1.000
_cell.angle_alpha   90.00
_cell.angle_beta   90.00
_cell.angle_gamma   90.00
#
_symmetry.space_group_name_H-M   'P 1'
#
loop_
_entity.id
_entity.type
_entity.pdbx_description
1 polymer ?
#
loop_
_entity_poly.entity_id
_entity_poly.type
_entity_poly.pdbx_seq_one_letter_code
_entity_poly.pdbx_strand_id
1 'polypeptide(L)'
;MHALKYRCDALEKGLGKKCGGREKGVHGIEGMSSEGRETIGLLYWMAIMCDTLSSSMNERPVVILDQDCQHEGQKEIQKAENIEDPFGRNRWNLDLFLKGNLNQTHRTHWPCSYEAAAEDVIKSAPVKVLLFRHLSYLQNAVRKSTSQEQVEEIIRMTMLLYEYWNRTHGAFFGELVQNYHAVMQRIQGWFLCISAHWNLAALMLADLLEFIDENSLGAEDTTHIRITSQVAMTMRMHSARELSNLARVGTPSTRIFDNLGAPQMSDFHHAVNEGTLLTEPWTMILIRAFTKACMVFLSDADESLRYSGPTLWHNSHDLERNLEQAEECMKGLWLLGKKSDMAREISETLSLALEELRNQM
;
A
#
# COMPACT_ATOMS: atom_id res chain seq x y z
N MET A 1 2.19 -22.12 8.78
CA MET A 1 0.94 -21.69 8.13
C MET A 1 0.55 -22.53 6.91
N HIS A 2 1.39 -22.62 5.87
CA HIS A 2 1.07 -23.39 4.65
C HIS A 2 0.62 -24.85 4.92
N ALA A 3 1.35 -25.58 5.77
CA ALA A 3 0.98 -26.94 6.17
C ALA A 3 -0.38 -27.03 6.90
N LEU A 4 -0.75 -26.01 7.67
CA LEU A 4 -2.03 -25.95 8.38
C LEU A 4 -3.18 -25.72 7.39
N LYS A 5 -3.03 -24.77 6.46
CA LYS A 5 -4.01 -24.52 5.40
C LYS A 5 -4.21 -25.77 4.54
N TYR A 6 -3.13 -26.37 4.06
CA TYR A 6 -3.20 -27.61 3.27
C TYR A 6 -3.99 -28.73 3.98
N ARG A 7 -3.74 -28.95 5.27
CA ARG A 7 -4.45 -29.97 6.05
C ARG A 7 -5.94 -29.67 6.20
N CYS A 8 -6.32 -28.40 6.34
CA CYS A 8 -7.73 -28.00 6.38
C CYS A 8 -8.42 -28.25 5.03
N ASP A 9 -7.80 -27.79 3.93
CA ASP A 9 -8.36 -27.94 2.57
C ASP A 9 -8.48 -29.40 2.17
N ALA A 10 -7.51 -30.23 2.58
CA ALA A 10 -7.55 -31.67 2.35
C ALA A 10 -8.72 -32.32 3.09
N LEU A 11 -9.02 -31.90 4.32
CA LEU A 11 -10.17 -32.39 5.09
C LEU A 11 -11.50 -31.95 4.48
N GLU A 12 -11.61 -30.70 4.04
CA GLU A 12 -12.81 -30.19 3.34
C GLU A 12 -13.10 -30.95 2.04
N LYS A 13 -12.05 -31.32 1.31
CA LYS A 13 -12.16 -32.12 0.08
C LYS A 13 -12.38 -33.62 0.35
N GLY A 14 -12.52 -34.03 1.61
CA GLY A 14 -12.72 -35.44 1.98
C GLY A 14 -11.48 -36.32 1.77
N LEU A 15 -10.30 -35.73 1.60
CA LEU A 15 -9.01 -36.42 1.39
C LEU A 15 -8.34 -36.84 2.72
N GLY A 16 -9.02 -36.63 3.85
CA GLY A 16 -8.59 -37.11 5.16
C GLY A 16 -8.57 -38.64 5.19
N LYS A 17 -7.38 -39.24 5.27
CA LYS A 17 -7.23 -40.68 5.54
C LYS A 17 -7.95 -41.02 6.85
N LYS A 18 -8.99 -41.86 6.79
CA LYS A 18 -9.35 -42.76 7.90
C LYS A 18 -8.22 -43.78 8.04
N CYS A 19 -7.08 -43.39 8.61
CA CYS A 19 -6.09 -44.37 9.05
C CYS A 19 -6.69 -45.11 10.24
N GLY A 20 -7.28 -46.28 9.96
CA GLY A 20 -7.56 -47.28 10.97
C GLY A 20 -6.24 -47.71 11.59
N GLY A 21 -5.94 -47.19 12.78
CA GLY A 21 -4.69 -47.49 13.46
C GLY A 21 -4.25 -46.41 14.43
N ARG A 22 -4.93 -46.34 15.57
CA ARG A 22 -4.38 -46.04 16.91
C ARG A 22 -3.19 -45.07 16.96
N GLU A 23 -3.40 -43.78 16.67
CA GLU A 23 -2.57 -42.69 17.20
C GLU A 23 -3.47 -41.54 17.69
N LYS A 24 -3.52 -41.37 19.01
CA LYS A 24 -4.21 -40.30 19.73
C LYS A 24 -3.52 -38.94 19.50
N GLY A 25 -3.67 -38.37 18.30
CA GLY A 25 -3.09 -37.05 17.98
C GLY A 25 -3.80 -36.25 16.87
N VAL A 26 -4.86 -36.77 16.25
CA VAL A 26 -5.46 -36.17 15.03
C VAL A 26 -6.74 -35.34 15.29
N HIS A 27 -7.20 -35.24 16.54
CA HIS A 27 -8.50 -34.64 16.88
C HIS A 27 -8.60 -33.10 16.80
N GLY A 28 -7.53 -32.39 16.45
CA GLY A 28 -7.53 -30.92 16.43
C GLY A 28 -8.32 -30.31 15.28
N ILE A 29 -8.13 -30.79 14.04
CA ILE A 29 -8.64 -30.13 12.82
C ILE A 29 -10.00 -30.70 12.37
N GLU A 30 -10.23 -32.01 12.52
CA GLU A 30 -11.53 -32.65 12.21
C GLU A 30 -12.67 -32.16 13.12
N GLY A 31 -12.35 -31.70 14.34
CA GLY A 31 -13.28 -31.12 15.29
C GLY A 31 -13.40 -29.59 15.23
N MET A 32 -12.74 -28.92 14.28
CA MET A 32 -12.81 -27.46 14.18
C MET A 32 -14.20 -26.99 13.73
N SER A 33 -14.70 -25.94 14.38
CA SER A 33 -15.88 -25.22 13.95
C SER A 33 -15.65 -24.54 12.59
N SER A 34 -16.73 -24.13 11.91
CA SER A 34 -16.65 -23.31 10.69
C SER A 34 -15.82 -22.05 10.91
N GLU A 35 -16.03 -21.37 12.03
CA GLU A 35 -15.28 -20.18 12.45
C GLU A 35 -13.78 -20.45 12.59
N GLY A 36 -13.40 -21.61 13.12
CA GLY A 36 -12.00 -22.02 13.19
C GLY A 36 -11.35 -22.16 11.81
N ARG A 37 -12.09 -22.67 10.82
CA ARG A 37 -11.60 -22.82 9.44
C ARG A 37 -11.47 -21.47 8.74
N GLU A 38 -12.48 -20.61 8.89
CA GLU A 38 -12.43 -19.22 8.39
C GLU A 38 -11.22 -18.46 8.97
N THR A 39 -10.96 -18.65 10.27
CA THR A 39 -9.79 -18.06 10.93
C THR A 39 -8.47 -18.56 10.32
N ILE A 40 -8.36 -19.86 9.98
CA ILE A 40 -7.18 -20.39 9.28
C ILE A 40 -7.02 -19.75 7.90
N GLY A 41 -8.12 -19.52 7.18
CA GLY A 41 -8.13 -18.77 5.93
C GLY A 41 -7.56 -17.36 6.10
N LEU A 42 -8.03 -16.61 7.10
CA LEU A 42 -7.55 -15.25 7.41
C LEU A 42 -6.07 -15.24 7.80
N LEU A 43 -5.62 -16.16 8.64
CA LEU A 43 -4.20 -16.28 9.04
C LEU A 43 -3.30 -16.65 7.85
N TYR A 44 -3.81 -17.49 6.94
CA TYR A 44 -3.10 -17.83 5.72
C TYR A 44 -2.98 -16.62 4.80
N TRP A 45 -4.05 -15.84 4.65
CA TRP A 45 -4.04 -14.60 3.87
C TRP A 45 -3.10 -13.54 4.48
N MET A 46 -3.06 -13.43 5.82
CA MET A 46 -2.07 -12.62 6.53
C MET A 46 -0.64 -13.06 6.20
N ALA A 47 -0.35 -14.36 6.15
CA ALA A 47 0.97 -14.87 5.76
C ALA A 47 1.35 -14.49 4.31
N ILE A 48 0.38 -14.54 3.38
CA ILE A 48 0.56 -14.10 1.98
C ILE A 48 0.88 -12.61 1.92
N MET A 49 0.15 -11.78 2.68
CA MET A 49 0.46 -10.36 2.79
C MET A 49 1.87 -10.11 3.30
N CYS A 50 2.24 -10.74 4.42
CA CYS A 50 3.55 -10.57 5.02
C CYS A 50 4.67 -10.95 4.05
N ASP A 51 4.55 -12.10 3.37
CA ASP A 51 5.54 -12.51 2.37
C ASP A 51 5.60 -11.52 1.20
N THR A 52 4.45 -11.10 0.67
CA THR A 52 4.38 -10.19 -0.48
C THR A 52 4.97 -8.82 -0.15
N LEU A 53 4.54 -8.18 0.94
CA LEU A 53 5.04 -6.88 1.36
C LEU A 53 6.53 -6.95 1.72
N SER A 54 6.95 -7.98 2.47
CA SER A 54 8.36 -8.20 2.83
C SER A 54 9.23 -8.39 1.60
N SER A 55 8.76 -9.16 0.63
CA SER A 55 9.52 -9.47 -0.57
C SER A 55 9.80 -8.22 -1.38
N SER A 56 8.77 -7.43 -1.64
CA SER A 56 8.90 -6.20 -2.43
C SER A 56 9.69 -5.13 -1.71
N MET A 57 9.51 -4.98 -0.38
CA MET A 57 10.27 -4.03 0.44
C MET A 57 11.77 -4.34 0.48
N ASN A 58 12.15 -5.62 0.48
CA ASN A 58 13.55 -6.06 0.56
C ASN A 58 14.12 -6.52 -0.78
N GLU A 59 13.41 -6.27 -1.88
CA GLU A 59 13.81 -6.67 -3.23
C GLU A 59 14.25 -8.14 -3.29
N ARG A 60 13.48 -9.03 -2.66
CA ARG A 60 13.67 -10.48 -2.74
C ARG A 60 12.49 -11.12 -3.49
N PRO A 61 12.69 -12.31 -4.09
CA PRO A 61 11.57 -13.08 -4.60
C PRO A 61 10.59 -13.46 -3.48
N VAL A 62 9.32 -13.49 -3.85
CA VAL A 62 8.24 -14.07 -3.05
C VAL A 62 8.45 -15.56 -2.85
N VAL A 63 8.11 -16.05 -1.65
CA VAL A 63 8.22 -17.47 -1.28
C VAL A 63 6.92 -18.20 -1.60
N ILE A 64 5.78 -17.57 -1.34
CA ILE A 64 4.46 -18.16 -1.61
C ILE A 64 4.12 -17.92 -3.09
N LEU A 65 3.87 -18.99 -3.83
CA LEU A 65 3.59 -18.97 -5.27
C LEU A 65 2.18 -18.47 -5.56
N ASP A 66 1.97 -17.93 -6.76
CA ASP A 66 0.68 -17.34 -7.15
C ASP A 66 -0.49 -18.33 -7.10
N GLN A 67 -0.25 -19.58 -7.47
CA GLN A 67 -1.21 -20.68 -7.39
C GLN A 67 -1.71 -20.95 -5.96
N ASP A 68 -0.88 -20.65 -4.95
CA ASP A 68 -1.16 -20.94 -3.55
C ASP A 68 -1.82 -19.74 -2.84
N CYS A 69 -2.01 -18.63 -3.54
CA CYS A 69 -2.46 -17.37 -2.95
C CYS A 69 -3.94 -17.02 -3.18
N GLN A 70 -4.68 -17.83 -3.94
CA GLN A 70 -6.08 -17.56 -4.25
C GLN A 70 -6.98 -17.68 -3.01
N HIS A 71 -7.77 -16.64 -2.71
CA HIS A 71 -8.75 -16.64 -1.62
C HIS A 71 -9.91 -17.61 -1.93
N GLU A 72 -10.50 -18.26 -0.92
CA GLU A 72 -11.55 -19.28 -1.12
C GLU A 72 -12.78 -18.74 -1.86
N GLY A 73 -13.29 -17.57 -1.47
CA GLY A 73 -14.38 -16.89 -2.21
C GLY A 73 -14.03 -16.52 -3.67
N GLN A 74 -12.75 -16.48 -4.04
CA GLN A 74 -12.31 -16.26 -5.43
C GLN A 74 -12.25 -17.58 -6.23
N LYS A 75 -11.99 -18.71 -5.57
CA LYS A 75 -12.06 -20.05 -6.19
C LYS A 75 -13.50 -20.43 -6.57
N GLU A 76 -14.48 -19.93 -5.84
CA GLU A 76 -15.90 -20.11 -6.15
C GLU A 76 -16.32 -19.29 -7.39
N ILE A 77 -15.84 -18.05 -7.52
CA ILE A 77 -16.09 -17.18 -8.69
C ILE A 77 -15.42 -17.76 -9.94
N GLN A 78 -14.16 -18.18 -9.87
CA GLN A 78 -13.47 -18.84 -10.99
C GLN A 78 -14.19 -20.10 -11.49
N LYS A 79 -14.72 -20.90 -10.57
CA LYS A 79 -15.49 -22.11 -10.91
C LYS A 79 -16.86 -21.78 -11.50
N ALA A 80 -17.47 -20.67 -11.09
CA ALA A 80 -18.76 -20.24 -11.63
C ALA A 80 -18.64 -19.61 -13.03
N GLU A 81 -17.52 -18.92 -13.31
CA GLU A 81 -17.34 -18.12 -14.52
C GLU A 81 -16.56 -18.82 -15.66
N ASN A 82 -16.11 -20.07 -15.49
CA ASN A 82 -15.34 -20.83 -16.50
C ASN A 82 -14.19 -20.04 -17.14
N ILE A 83 -13.49 -19.21 -16.35
CA ILE A 83 -12.35 -18.44 -16.85
C ILE A 83 -11.15 -19.40 -16.97
N GLU A 84 -10.92 -19.92 -18.17
CA GLU A 84 -9.65 -20.58 -18.53
C GLU A 84 -8.57 -19.49 -18.65
N ASP A 85 -7.43 -19.66 -17.96
CA ASP A 85 -6.26 -18.78 -18.09
C ASP A 85 -5.72 -18.86 -19.54
N PRO A 86 -5.91 -17.81 -20.38
CA PRO A 86 -5.54 -17.89 -21.79
C PRO A 86 -4.01 -17.89 -21.99
N PHE A 87 -3.23 -17.59 -20.95
CA PHE A 87 -1.80 -17.35 -21.07
C PHE A 87 -0.91 -18.37 -20.38
N GLY A 88 -1.47 -19.32 -19.61
CA GLY A 88 -0.69 -20.33 -18.88
C GLY A 88 0.43 -19.73 -18.00
N ARG A 89 0.29 -18.45 -17.65
CA ARG A 89 1.24 -17.68 -16.85
C ARG A 89 0.59 -17.55 -15.49
N ASN A 90 0.92 -18.46 -14.58
CA ASN A 90 0.52 -18.48 -13.17
C ASN A 90 0.88 -17.17 -12.44
N ARG A 91 0.24 -16.04 -12.77
CA ARG A 91 0.32 -14.74 -12.10
C ARG A 91 -1.06 -14.43 -11.51
N TRP A 92 -1.13 -13.67 -10.41
CA TRP A 92 -2.42 -13.26 -9.85
C TRP A 92 -3.28 -12.58 -10.91
N ASN A 93 -4.43 -13.18 -11.21
CA ASN A 93 -5.35 -12.66 -12.21
C ASN A 93 -6.02 -11.39 -11.64
N LEU A 94 -5.78 -10.26 -12.31
CA LEU A 94 -6.35 -8.95 -11.99
C LEU A 94 -7.88 -8.96 -11.97
N ASP A 95 -8.52 -9.68 -12.88
CA ASP A 95 -9.98 -9.72 -13.01
C ASP A 95 -10.67 -10.29 -11.74
N LEU A 96 -9.95 -11.08 -10.95
CA LEU A 96 -10.43 -11.63 -9.67
C LEU A 96 -10.42 -10.61 -8.52
N PHE A 97 -9.64 -9.54 -8.66
CA PHE A 97 -9.53 -8.46 -7.69
C PHE A 97 -10.29 -7.21 -8.15
N LEU A 98 -10.34 -6.99 -9.45
CA LEU A 98 -11.06 -5.90 -10.09
C LEU A 98 -12.53 -6.29 -10.27
N LYS A 99 -13.30 -6.29 -9.17
CA LYS A 99 -14.75 -6.51 -9.27
C LYS A 99 -15.41 -5.31 -9.95
N GLY A 100 -15.89 -5.52 -11.18
CA GLY A 100 -16.69 -4.55 -11.94
C GLY A 100 -16.01 -4.08 -13.23
N ASN A 101 -16.82 -3.76 -14.24
CA ASN A 101 -16.34 -3.08 -15.44
C ASN A 101 -15.68 -1.76 -15.02
N LEU A 102 -14.51 -1.41 -15.57
CA LEU A 102 -13.84 -0.12 -15.32
C LEU A 102 -14.78 1.10 -15.51
N ASN A 103 -15.87 0.92 -16.26
CA ASN A 103 -16.89 1.91 -16.58
C ASN A 103 -18.13 1.89 -15.66
N GLN A 104 -18.31 0.89 -14.80
CA GLN A 104 -19.42 0.76 -13.85
C GLN A 104 -18.86 0.50 -12.45
N THR A 105 -18.29 1.53 -11.85
CA THR A 105 -17.82 1.47 -10.47
C THR A 105 -18.87 2.12 -9.59
N HIS A 106 -19.62 1.31 -8.83
CA HIS A 106 -20.45 1.82 -7.74
C HIS A 106 -19.48 2.40 -6.69
N ARG A 107 -19.28 3.71 -6.71
CA ARG A 107 -18.35 4.39 -5.81
C ARG A 107 -19.05 4.68 -4.48
N THR A 108 -18.43 4.21 -3.41
CA THR A 108 -18.75 4.69 -2.07
C THR A 108 -18.28 6.14 -1.96
N HIS A 109 -19.16 7.03 -1.50
CA HIS A 109 -18.85 8.45 -1.29
C HIS A 109 -19.13 8.83 0.17
N TRP A 110 -18.36 9.76 0.70
CA TRP A 110 -18.58 10.34 2.02
C TRP A 110 -19.59 11.51 1.93
N PRO A 111 -20.52 11.66 2.89
CA PRO A 111 -20.77 10.79 4.05
C PRO A 111 -21.54 9.51 3.68
N CYS A 112 -21.19 8.40 4.32
CA CYS A 112 -21.86 7.11 4.19
C CYS A 112 -22.04 6.42 5.54
N SER A 113 -22.76 5.29 5.57
CA SER A 113 -22.87 4.49 6.79
C SER A 113 -21.53 3.85 7.17
N TYR A 114 -21.39 3.50 8.45
CA TYR A 114 -20.21 2.80 8.93
C TYR A 114 -19.98 1.48 8.18
N GLU A 115 -21.05 0.72 7.92
CA GLU A 115 -20.99 -0.56 7.23
C GLU A 115 -20.49 -0.40 5.79
N ALA A 116 -20.98 0.62 5.07
CA ALA A 116 -20.54 0.91 3.71
C ALA A 116 -19.05 1.32 3.67
N ALA A 117 -18.63 2.20 4.59
CA ALA A 117 -17.22 2.60 4.70
C ALA A 117 -16.32 1.42 5.07
N ALA A 118 -16.73 0.60 6.04
CA ALA A 118 -15.98 -0.59 6.45
C ALA A 118 -15.85 -1.60 5.31
N GLU A 119 -16.92 -1.84 4.55
CA GLU A 119 -16.91 -2.75 3.42
C GLU A 119 -15.95 -2.28 2.32
N ASP A 120 -15.96 -0.98 1.95
CA ASP A 120 -15.07 -0.43 0.92
C ASP A 120 -13.60 -0.50 1.35
N VAL A 121 -13.31 -0.11 2.60
CA VAL A 121 -11.96 -0.19 3.18
C VAL A 121 -11.46 -1.64 3.22
N ILE A 122 -12.30 -2.61 3.60
CA ILE A 122 -11.92 -4.03 3.58
C ILE A 122 -11.65 -4.52 2.16
N LYS A 123 -12.48 -4.14 1.18
CA LYS A 123 -12.30 -4.50 -0.24
C LYS A 123 -11.01 -3.94 -0.85
N SER A 124 -10.55 -2.79 -0.35
CA SER A 124 -9.32 -2.15 -0.83
C SER A 124 -8.03 -2.89 -0.39
N ALA A 125 -8.05 -3.61 0.73
CA ALA A 125 -6.85 -4.19 1.32
C ALA A 125 -6.15 -5.22 0.42
N PRO A 126 -6.85 -6.15 -0.26
CA PRO A 126 -6.24 -7.05 -1.23
C PRO A 126 -5.69 -6.36 -2.47
N VAL A 127 -6.31 -5.27 -2.93
CA VAL A 127 -5.85 -4.48 -4.09
C VAL A 127 -4.47 -3.88 -3.80
N LYS A 128 -4.27 -3.35 -2.59
CA LYS A 128 -2.96 -2.92 -2.10
C LYS A 128 -1.92 -4.03 -2.15
N VAL A 129 -2.26 -5.23 -1.68
CA VAL A 129 -1.33 -6.37 -1.66
C VAL A 129 -0.96 -6.79 -3.10
N LEU A 130 -1.94 -6.76 -4.01
CA LEU A 130 -1.71 -7.04 -5.43
C LEU A 130 -0.72 -6.05 -6.06
N LEU A 131 -0.75 -4.76 -5.69
CA LEU A 131 0.24 -3.80 -6.19
C LEU A 131 1.67 -4.16 -5.74
N PHE A 132 1.86 -4.49 -4.45
CA PHE A 132 3.15 -5.00 -3.98
C PHE A 132 3.55 -6.31 -4.68
N ARG A 133 2.59 -7.18 -4.98
CA ARG A 133 2.87 -8.42 -5.73
C ARG A 133 3.40 -8.12 -7.13
N HIS A 134 2.79 -7.17 -7.82
CA HIS A 134 3.22 -6.70 -9.14
C HIS A 134 4.60 -6.05 -9.11
N LEU A 135 4.91 -5.26 -8.08
CA LEU A 135 6.27 -4.76 -7.84
C LEU A 135 7.28 -5.92 -7.76
N SER A 136 6.96 -6.98 -7.01
CA SER A 136 7.85 -8.15 -6.93
C SER A 136 8.04 -8.83 -8.29
N TYR A 137 6.99 -8.94 -9.11
CA TYR A 137 7.13 -9.46 -10.48
C TYR A 137 8.10 -8.61 -11.30
N LEU A 138 7.98 -7.28 -11.23
CA LEU A 138 8.81 -6.35 -11.98
C LEU A 138 10.27 -6.37 -11.48
N GLN A 139 10.48 -6.34 -10.17
CA GLN A 139 11.82 -6.49 -9.56
C GLN A 139 12.48 -7.82 -9.95
N ASN A 140 11.70 -8.91 -10.00
CA ASN A 140 12.20 -10.22 -10.40
C ASN A 140 12.50 -10.28 -11.91
N ALA A 141 11.70 -9.63 -12.74
CA ALA A 141 11.89 -9.51 -14.18
C ALA A 141 13.23 -8.79 -14.48
N VAL A 142 13.46 -7.65 -13.81
CA VAL A 142 14.72 -6.91 -13.88
C VAL A 142 15.91 -7.77 -13.43
N ARG A 143 15.82 -8.41 -12.24
CA ARG A 143 16.92 -9.26 -11.71
C ARG A 143 17.28 -10.43 -12.64
N LYS A 144 16.30 -11.00 -13.34
CA LYS A 144 16.49 -12.15 -14.22
C LYS A 144 16.77 -11.76 -15.67
N SER A 145 16.86 -10.46 -15.97
CA SER A 145 17.04 -9.95 -17.33
C SER A 145 16.04 -10.57 -18.32
N THR A 146 14.76 -10.59 -17.93
CA THR A 146 13.69 -11.11 -18.80
C THR A 146 13.52 -10.27 -20.06
N SER A 147 12.80 -10.77 -21.06
CA SER A 147 12.57 -10.03 -22.31
C SER A 147 11.82 -8.71 -22.07
N GLN A 148 12.09 -7.70 -22.89
CA GLN A 148 11.42 -6.40 -22.86
C GLN A 148 9.89 -6.55 -22.94
N GLU A 149 9.39 -7.46 -23.77
CA GLU A 149 7.95 -7.77 -23.87
C GLU A 149 7.35 -8.22 -22.52
N GLN A 150 8.08 -9.02 -21.74
CA GLN A 150 7.62 -9.47 -20.43
C GLN A 150 7.64 -8.35 -19.40
N VAL A 151 8.65 -7.47 -19.44
CA VAL A 151 8.74 -6.28 -18.59
C VAL A 151 7.56 -5.35 -18.88
N GLU A 152 7.33 -5.04 -20.15
CA GLU A 152 6.24 -4.14 -20.57
C GLU A 152 4.86 -4.69 -20.24
N GLU A 153 4.65 -6.01 -20.36
CA GLU A 153 3.38 -6.61 -19.95
C GLU A 153 3.14 -6.49 -18.44
N ILE A 154 4.19 -6.65 -17.61
CA ILE A 154 4.07 -6.43 -16.17
C ILE A 154 3.79 -4.95 -15.87
N ILE A 155 4.48 -4.02 -16.54
CA ILE A 155 4.25 -2.58 -16.39
C ILE A 155 2.81 -2.24 -16.73
N ARG A 156 2.32 -2.65 -17.91
CA ARG A 156 0.95 -2.40 -18.37
C ARG A 156 -0.08 -2.87 -17.35
N MET A 157 0.06 -4.09 -16.84
CA MET A 157 -0.86 -4.65 -15.85
C MET A 157 -0.79 -3.92 -14.51
N THR A 158 0.40 -3.48 -14.11
CA THR A 158 0.59 -2.69 -12.88
C THR A 158 -0.01 -1.29 -13.01
N MET A 159 0.10 -0.66 -14.18
CA MET A 159 -0.49 0.65 -14.46
C MET A 159 -2.02 0.59 -14.48
N LEU A 160 -2.61 -0.48 -15.03
CA LEU A 160 -4.07 -0.69 -14.97
C LEU A 160 -4.56 -0.82 -13.52
N LEU A 161 -3.82 -1.53 -12.67
CA LEU A 161 -4.13 -1.64 -11.26
C LEU A 161 -4.04 -0.29 -10.54
N TYR A 162 -3.01 0.50 -10.86
CA TYR A 162 -2.83 1.84 -10.31
C TYR A 162 -3.99 2.77 -10.69
N GLU A 163 -4.39 2.76 -11.96
CA GLU A 163 -5.53 3.53 -12.47
C GLU A 163 -6.86 3.09 -11.84
N TYR A 164 -7.08 1.79 -11.70
CA TYR A 164 -8.26 1.25 -11.03
C TYR A 164 -8.39 1.77 -9.61
N TRP A 165 -7.32 1.69 -8.81
CA TRP A 165 -7.32 2.20 -7.44
C TRP A 165 -7.69 3.67 -7.40
N ASN A 166 -7.01 4.50 -8.19
CA ASN A 166 -7.26 5.94 -8.20
C ASN A 166 -8.71 6.28 -8.57
N ARG A 167 -9.32 5.50 -9.46
CA ARG A 167 -10.74 5.66 -9.86
C ARG A 167 -11.73 5.05 -8.87
N THR A 168 -11.32 4.25 -7.90
CA THR A 168 -12.23 3.55 -6.99
C THR A 168 -11.91 3.93 -5.54
N HIS A 169 -11.06 3.14 -4.89
CA HIS A 169 -10.71 3.28 -3.48
C HIS A 169 -9.94 4.56 -3.20
N GLY A 170 -9.03 4.97 -4.09
CA GLY A 170 -8.25 6.20 -3.94
C GLY A 170 -9.11 7.45 -3.87
N ALA A 171 -10.14 7.55 -4.71
CA ALA A 171 -11.10 8.67 -4.68
C ALA A 171 -11.85 8.72 -3.34
N PHE A 172 -12.39 7.59 -2.89
CA PHE A 172 -13.08 7.51 -1.60
C PHE A 172 -12.14 7.82 -0.42
N PHE A 173 -10.91 7.31 -0.45
CA PHE A 173 -9.90 7.56 0.58
C PHE A 173 -9.51 9.04 0.64
N GLY A 174 -9.44 9.72 -0.50
CA GLY A 174 -9.26 11.17 -0.55
C GLY A 174 -10.37 11.93 0.16
N GLU A 175 -11.63 11.51 -0.02
CA GLU A 175 -12.78 12.08 0.71
C GLU A 175 -12.68 11.81 2.22
N LEU A 176 -12.22 10.62 2.64
CA LEU A 176 -12.00 10.28 4.05
C LEU A 176 -10.90 11.15 4.68
N VAL A 177 -9.81 11.43 3.96
CA VAL A 177 -8.75 12.33 4.42
C VAL A 177 -9.27 13.75 4.60
N GLN A 178 -10.04 14.27 3.64
CA GLN A 178 -10.62 15.62 3.72
C GLN A 178 -11.58 15.76 4.92
N ASN A 179 -12.30 14.68 5.26
CA ASN A 179 -13.31 14.66 6.32
C ASN A 179 -12.85 13.93 7.58
N TYR A 180 -11.53 13.78 7.78
CA TYR A 180 -10.94 12.87 8.78
C TYR A 180 -11.56 12.97 10.18
N HIS A 181 -11.81 14.20 10.66
CA HIS A 181 -12.40 14.46 11.98
C HIS A 181 -13.84 13.93 12.15
N ALA A 182 -14.58 13.76 11.05
CA ALA A 182 -15.94 13.22 11.03
C ALA A 182 -15.97 11.70 10.77
N VAL A 183 -14.85 11.12 10.32
CA VAL A 183 -14.70 9.68 10.09
C VAL A 183 -14.52 8.96 11.42
N MET A 184 -15.22 7.85 11.62
CA MET A 184 -15.11 7.06 12.85
C MET A 184 -13.69 6.51 13.06
N GLN A 185 -13.19 6.55 14.30
CA GLN A 185 -11.81 6.19 14.66
C GLN A 185 -11.35 4.82 14.14
N ARG A 186 -12.24 3.83 14.14
CA ARG A 186 -11.93 2.49 13.61
C ARG A 186 -11.65 2.53 12.11
N ILE A 187 -12.40 3.31 11.34
CA ILE A 187 -12.15 3.49 9.91
C ILE A 187 -10.85 4.26 9.69
N GLN A 188 -10.60 5.31 10.50
CA GLN A 188 -9.36 6.11 10.44
C GLN A 188 -8.10 5.23 10.49
N GLY A 189 -8.01 4.31 11.44
CA GLY A 189 -6.89 3.35 11.55
C GLY A 189 -6.64 2.58 10.27
N TRP A 190 -7.69 1.94 9.77
CA TRP A 190 -7.56 0.99 8.67
C TRP A 190 -7.28 1.69 7.34
N PHE A 191 -8.04 2.74 7.00
CA PHE A 191 -7.87 3.41 5.72
C PHE A 191 -6.51 4.11 5.65
N LEU A 192 -6.05 4.73 6.76
CA LEU A 192 -4.75 5.41 6.80
C LEU A 192 -3.63 4.42 6.53
N CYS A 193 -3.65 3.27 7.21
CA CYS A 193 -2.65 2.23 7.00
C CYS A 193 -2.67 1.78 5.54
N ILE A 194 -3.82 1.39 4.99
CA ILE A 194 -3.91 0.92 3.61
C ILE A 194 -3.42 1.99 2.62
N SER A 195 -3.84 3.25 2.80
CA SER A 195 -3.45 4.38 1.93
C SER A 195 -1.95 4.66 1.96
N ALA A 196 -1.34 4.67 3.14
CA ALA A 196 0.10 4.92 3.27
C ALA A 196 0.93 3.82 2.59
N HIS A 197 0.54 2.55 2.79
CA HIS A 197 1.16 1.43 2.11
C HIS A 197 1.00 1.49 0.58
N TRP A 198 -0.20 1.83 0.10
CA TRP A 198 -0.47 1.99 -1.34
C TRP A 198 0.45 3.04 -1.96
N ASN A 199 0.51 4.23 -1.34
CA ASN A 199 1.33 5.32 -1.86
C ASN A 199 2.83 5.02 -1.76
N LEU A 200 3.30 4.24 -0.76
CA LEU A 200 4.67 3.73 -0.77
C LEU A 200 4.92 2.80 -1.97
N ALA A 201 4.02 1.88 -2.26
CA ALA A 201 4.15 1.01 -3.42
C ALA A 201 4.16 1.80 -4.73
N ALA A 202 3.35 2.85 -4.84
CA ALA A 202 3.37 3.75 -6.00
C ALA A 202 4.70 4.51 -6.12
N LEU A 203 5.28 4.99 -5.02
CA LEU A 203 6.63 5.58 -5.03
C LEU A 203 7.69 4.57 -5.49
N MET A 204 7.63 3.34 -4.99
CA MET A 204 8.53 2.26 -5.41
C MET A 204 8.34 1.88 -6.88
N LEU A 205 7.11 1.95 -7.39
CA LEU A 205 6.82 1.74 -8.81
C LEU A 205 7.45 2.83 -9.67
N ALA A 206 7.30 4.10 -9.27
CA ALA A 206 7.91 5.22 -9.98
C ALA A 206 9.44 5.08 -10.08
N ASP A 207 10.10 4.71 -8.97
CA ASP A 207 11.55 4.47 -8.95
C ASP A 207 11.95 3.31 -9.87
N LEU A 208 11.16 2.24 -9.90
CA LEU A 208 11.44 1.07 -10.74
C LEU A 208 11.18 1.35 -12.23
N LEU A 209 10.19 2.17 -12.56
CA LEU A 209 9.94 2.64 -13.93
C LEU A 209 11.11 3.49 -14.44
N GLU A 210 11.54 4.46 -13.65
CA GLU A 210 12.70 5.30 -13.98
C GLU A 210 13.96 4.46 -14.18
N PHE A 211 14.23 3.51 -13.28
CA PHE A 211 15.34 2.56 -13.44
C PHE A 211 15.25 1.75 -14.74
N ILE A 212 14.07 1.23 -15.08
CA ILE A 212 13.85 0.44 -16.31
C ILE A 212 14.08 1.30 -17.55
N ASP A 213 13.57 2.53 -17.53
CA ASP A 213 13.64 3.47 -18.64
C ASP A 213 15.09 3.94 -18.87
N GLU A 214 15.82 4.30 -17.80
CA GLU A 214 17.23 4.72 -17.86
C GLU A 214 18.18 3.61 -18.33
N ASN A 215 17.83 2.35 -18.06
CA ASN A 215 18.66 1.18 -18.40
C ASN A 215 18.18 0.45 -19.68
N SER A 216 17.24 1.03 -20.44
CA SER A 216 16.71 0.46 -21.68
C SER A 216 16.19 -0.98 -21.53
N LEU A 217 15.59 -1.30 -20.38
CA LEU A 217 15.04 -2.63 -20.07
C LEU A 217 13.59 -2.81 -20.56
N GLY A 218 12.92 -1.71 -20.90
CA GLY A 218 11.60 -1.69 -21.56
C GLY A 218 11.71 -1.65 -23.09
N ALA A 219 10.57 -1.70 -23.78
CA ALA A 219 10.53 -1.51 -25.23
C ALA A 219 10.66 -0.01 -25.57
N GLU A 220 11.35 0.31 -26.67
CA GLU A 220 11.76 1.69 -26.99
C GLU A 220 10.59 2.66 -27.13
N ASP A 221 9.56 2.28 -27.91
CA ASP A 221 8.37 3.13 -28.13
C ASP A 221 7.60 3.41 -26.84
N THR A 222 7.42 2.40 -25.99
CA THR A 222 6.70 2.52 -24.72
C THR A 222 7.49 3.33 -23.70
N THR A 223 8.81 3.14 -23.64
CA THR A 223 9.73 3.95 -22.83
C THR A 223 9.67 5.42 -23.24
N HIS A 224 9.73 5.71 -24.55
CA HIS A 224 9.65 7.08 -25.05
C HIS A 224 8.34 7.77 -24.64
N ILE A 225 7.20 7.07 -24.74
CA ILE A 225 5.90 7.60 -24.32
C ILE A 225 5.90 7.86 -22.80
N ARG A 226 6.41 6.95 -21.98
CA ARG A 226 6.46 7.11 -20.51
C ARG A 226 7.30 8.32 -20.09
N ILE A 227 8.49 8.48 -20.67
CA ILE A 227 9.40 9.58 -20.37
C ILE A 227 8.77 10.91 -20.80
N THR A 228 8.28 10.99 -22.05
CA THR A 228 7.67 12.22 -22.59
C THR A 228 6.43 12.63 -21.81
N SER A 229 5.65 11.64 -21.33
CA SER A 229 4.45 11.88 -20.51
C SER A 229 4.75 12.04 -19.01
N GLN A 230 6.03 12.02 -18.60
CA GLN A 230 6.49 12.18 -17.22
C GLN A 230 5.76 11.26 -16.22
N VAL A 231 5.53 10.00 -16.60
CA VAL A 231 4.71 9.06 -15.81
C VAL A 231 5.27 8.86 -14.41
N ALA A 232 6.57 8.58 -14.29
CA ALA A 232 7.23 8.36 -13.00
C ALA A 232 7.19 9.60 -12.10
N MET A 233 7.55 10.76 -12.64
CA MET A 233 7.53 12.05 -11.91
C MET A 233 6.12 12.39 -11.40
N THR A 234 5.11 12.28 -12.27
CA THR A 234 3.70 12.57 -11.91
C THR A 234 3.19 11.63 -10.83
N MET A 235 3.46 10.32 -10.95
CA MET A 235 3.11 9.32 -9.96
C MET A 235 3.78 9.58 -8.61
N ARG A 236 5.07 9.94 -8.65
CA ARG A 236 5.89 10.22 -7.47
C ARG A 236 5.37 11.43 -6.70
N MET A 237 5.16 12.55 -7.39
CA MET A 237 4.63 13.77 -6.77
C MET A 237 3.21 13.58 -6.24
N HIS A 238 2.33 12.90 -7.00
CA HIS A 238 0.99 12.57 -6.53
C HIS A 238 1.01 11.75 -5.23
N SER A 239 1.79 10.67 -5.20
CA SER A 239 1.85 9.77 -4.05
C SER A 239 2.50 10.44 -2.83
N ALA A 240 3.50 11.29 -3.03
CA ALA A 240 4.11 12.09 -1.97
C ALA A 240 3.11 13.07 -1.34
N ARG A 241 2.28 13.74 -2.15
CA ARG A 241 1.22 14.66 -1.68
C ARG A 241 0.15 13.92 -0.88
N GLU A 242 -0.27 12.74 -1.33
CA GLU A 242 -1.20 11.90 -0.57
C GLU A 242 -0.59 11.47 0.78
N LEU A 243 0.69 11.10 0.81
CA LEU A 243 1.39 10.75 2.06
C LEU A 243 1.52 11.95 3.02
N SER A 244 1.82 13.14 2.51
CA SER A 244 1.84 14.37 3.31
C SER A 244 0.48 14.67 3.92
N ASN A 245 -0.60 14.52 3.14
CA ASN A 245 -1.97 14.66 3.64
C ASN A 245 -2.29 13.65 4.74
N LEU A 246 -1.88 12.38 4.56
CA LEU A 246 -2.05 11.32 5.58
C LEU A 246 -1.25 11.62 6.85
N ALA A 247 -0.02 12.11 6.72
CA ALA A 247 0.82 12.48 7.86
C ALA A 247 0.18 13.63 8.67
N ARG A 248 -0.34 14.64 7.96
CA ARG A 248 -1.04 15.79 8.56
C ARG A 248 -2.27 15.37 9.37
N VAL A 249 -3.15 14.53 8.81
CA VAL A 249 -4.37 14.10 9.52
C VAL A 249 -4.12 13.01 10.56
N GLY A 250 -3.11 12.16 10.32
CA GLY A 250 -2.73 11.06 11.21
C GLY A 250 -1.92 11.50 12.43
N THR A 251 -1.35 12.71 12.40
CA THR A 251 -0.62 13.30 13.51
C THR A 251 -1.55 14.19 14.33
N PRO A 252 -1.70 13.94 15.65
CA PRO A 252 -2.50 14.81 16.50
C PRO A 252 -2.00 16.26 16.45
N SER A 253 -2.92 17.21 16.28
CA SER A 253 -2.57 18.63 16.34
C SER A 253 -2.12 19.01 17.75
N THR A 254 -0.85 19.41 17.89
CA THR A 254 -0.25 19.89 19.16
C THR A 254 -1.04 21.05 19.78
N ARG A 255 -1.82 21.79 18.98
CA ARG A 255 -2.63 22.95 19.43
C ARG A 255 -3.86 22.59 20.28
N ILE A 256 -4.30 21.33 20.30
CA ILE A 256 -5.56 20.93 20.99
C ILE A 256 -5.27 20.22 22.33
N PHE A 257 -4.00 19.93 22.63
CA PHE A 257 -3.64 19.27 23.89
C PHE A 257 -3.77 20.15 25.14
N ASP A 258 -3.97 21.46 24.97
CA ASP A 258 -3.99 22.35 26.13
C ASP A 258 -5.35 22.56 26.80
N ASN A 259 -6.53 22.18 26.25
CA ASN A 259 -7.78 22.49 26.99
C ASN A 259 -9.06 21.68 26.77
N LEU A 260 -9.18 20.72 25.84
CA LEU A 260 -10.40 19.91 25.72
C LEU A 260 -10.03 18.46 25.46
N GLY A 261 -10.13 17.63 26.50
CA GLY A 261 -9.79 16.21 26.45
C GLY A 261 -10.40 15.53 25.23
N ALA A 262 -9.54 15.10 24.31
CA ALA A 262 -9.95 14.17 23.27
C ALA A 262 -10.66 12.99 23.95
N PRO A 263 -11.82 12.53 23.45
CA PRO A 263 -12.56 11.45 24.08
C PRO A 263 -11.67 10.20 24.12
N GLN A 264 -11.08 9.92 25.28
CA GLN A 264 -10.40 8.67 25.55
C GLN A 264 -11.46 7.59 25.46
N MET A 265 -11.43 6.79 24.40
CA MET A 265 -12.26 5.59 24.37
C MET A 265 -11.58 4.56 25.27
N SER A 266 -12.18 4.28 26.42
CA SER A 266 -11.70 3.28 27.40
C SER A 266 -11.47 1.90 26.79
N ASP A 267 -12.15 1.61 25.68
CA ASP A 267 -12.21 0.29 25.05
C ASP A 267 -11.12 0.09 23.97
N PHE A 268 -10.29 1.10 23.68
CA PHE A 268 -9.24 1.04 22.67
C PHE A 268 -7.84 1.11 23.29
N HIS A 269 -6.88 0.47 22.63
CA HIS A 269 -5.47 0.48 23.04
C HIS A 269 -4.92 1.91 23.05
N HIS A 270 -4.11 2.28 24.05
CA HIS A 270 -3.59 3.66 24.25
C HIS A 270 -2.93 4.25 22.99
N ALA A 271 -2.25 3.44 22.18
CA ALA A 271 -1.67 3.86 20.90
C ALA A 271 -2.69 4.45 19.91
N VAL A 272 -3.95 4.00 19.92
CA VAL A 272 -5.04 4.55 19.09
C VAL A 272 -5.38 5.97 19.53
N ASN A 273 -5.32 6.24 20.85
CA ASN A 273 -5.61 7.54 21.44
C ASN A 273 -4.44 8.54 21.25
N GLU A 274 -3.22 8.04 21.08
CA GLU A 274 -2.01 8.87 20.90
C GLU A 274 -1.72 9.24 19.43
N GLY A 275 -2.40 8.62 18.47
CA GLY A 275 -2.29 8.93 17.05
C GLY A 275 -2.46 7.68 16.19
N THR A 276 -3.27 7.80 15.14
CA THR A 276 -3.62 6.69 14.25
C THR A 276 -2.40 6.05 13.59
N LEU A 277 -1.33 6.82 13.35
CA LEU A 277 -0.05 6.32 12.83
C LEU A 277 0.63 5.29 13.75
N LEU A 278 0.39 5.36 15.06
CA LEU A 278 1.00 4.43 16.02
C LEU A 278 0.32 3.06 16.03
N THR A 279 -0.84 2.93 15.38
CA THR A 279 -1.62 1.68 15.34
C THR A 279 -1.10 0.67 14.33
N GLU A 280 -0.28 1.10 13.37
CA GLU A 280 0.28 0.21 12.35
C GLU A 280 1.30 -0.76 12.96
N PRO A 281 1.09 -2.08 12.87
CA PRO A 281 2.01 -3.07 13.40
C PRO A 281 3.36 -3.07 12.67
N TRP A 282 3.40 -2.77 11.36
CA TRP A 282 4.63 -2.72 10.60
C TRP A 282 5.11 -1.28 10.35
N THR A 283 5.53 -0.63 11.43
CA THR A 283 5.95 0.79 11.43
C THR A 283 7.00 1.14 10.37
N MET A 284 7.89 0.21 10.00
CA MET A 284 8.90 0.41 8.95
C MET A 284 8.31 0.85 7.60
N ILE A 285 7.09 0.43 7.26
CA ILE A 285 6.44 0.83 6.01
C ILE A 285 6.09 2.32 6.06
N LEU A 286 5.50 2.79 7.15
CA LEU A 286 5.20 4.21 7.33
C LEU A 286 6.48 5.06 7.38
N ILE A 287 7.54 4.57 8.05
CA ILE A 287 8.85 5.23 8.05
C ILE A 287 9.32 5.41 6.61
N ARG A 288 9.43 4.33 5.83
CA ARG A 288 9.91 4.42 4.44
C ARG A 288 9.00 5.29 3.57
N ALA A 289 7.68 5.24 3.76
CA ALA A 289 6.72 6.04 3.02
C ALA A 289 6.95 7.53 3.23
N PHE A 290 6.97 7.99 4.49
CA PHE A 290 7.17 9.40 4.81
C PHE A 290 8.58 9.88 4.49
N THR A 291 9.61 9.05 4.70
CA THR A 291 10.98 9.39 4.28
C THR A 291 11.05 9.63 2.78
N LYS A 292 10.50 8.72 1.96
CA LYS A 292 10.49 8.90 0.50
C LYS A 292 9.68 10.13 0.09
N ALA A 293 8.51 10.36 0.69
CA ALA A 293 7.72 11.56 0.40
C ALA A 293 8.48 12.85 0.74
N CYS A 294 9.16 12.92 1.89
CA CYS A 294 10.03 14.06 2.22
C CYS A 294 11.10 14.27 1.16
N MET A 295 11.81 13.21 0.77
CA MET A 295 12.85 13.31 -0.26
C MET A 295 12.31 13.86 -1.57
N VAL A 296 11.10 13.45 -2.00
CA VAL A 296 10.47 13.99 -3.21
C VAL A 296 10.30 15.51 -3.12
N PHE A 297 9.74 16.00 -2.01
CA PHE A 297 9.52 17.44 -1.84
C PHE A 297 10.82 18.24 -1.72
N LEU A 298 11.79 17.73 -0.95
CA LEU A 298 13.07 18.40 -0.76
C LEU A 298 13.90 18.43 -2.05
N SER A 299 13.88 17.36 -2.85
CA SER A 299 14.55 17.34 -4.15
C SER A 299 13.90 18.31 -5.16
N ASP A 300 12.57 18.36 -5.21
CA ASP A 300 11.84 19.30 -6.10
C ASP A 300 12.06 20.76 -5.68
N ALA A 301 12.17 21.01 -4.36
CA ALA A 301 12.52 22.31 -3.79
C ALA A 301 13.97 22.74 -4.13
N ASP A 302 14.95 21.85 -3.95
CA ASP A 302 16.37 22.09 -4.32
C ASP A 302 16.51 22.37 -5.83
N GLU A 303 15.83 21.59 -6.67
CA GLU A 303 15.82 21.79 -8.12
C GLU A 303 15.24 23.17 -8.48
N SER A 304 14.10 23.53 -7.87
CA SER A 304 13.47 24.84 -8.07
C SER A 304 14.40 26.00 -7.70
N LEU A 305 15.17 25.88 -6.62
CA LEU A 305 16.16 26.89 -6.20
C LEU A 305 17.32 27.01 -7.19
N ARG A 306 17.86 25.89 -7.69
CA ARG A 306 19.00 25.88 -8.61
C ARG A 306 18.67 26.43 -9.99
N TYR A 307 17.45 26.20 -10.48
CA TYR A 307 17.02 26.60 -11.82
C TYR A 307 16.16 27.87 -11.84
N SER A 308 16.08 28.61 -10.72
CA SER A 308 15.33 29.87 -10.62
C SER A 308 15.90 30.98 -11.52
N GLY A 309 15.30 31.14 -12.71
CA GLY A 309 15.38 32.34 -13.56
C GLY A 309 14.26 33.37 -13.24
N PRO A 310 14.10 34.46 -14.04
CA PRO A 310 13.27 35.63 -13.70
C PRO A 310 11.74 35.41 -13.58
N THR A 311 11.23 34.19 -13.74
CA THR A 311 9.80 33.84 -13.59
C THR A 311 9.43 33.63 -12.11
N LEU A 312 9.64 34.69 -11.32
CA LEU A 312 9.78 34.67 -9.86
C LEU A 312 8.52 34.44 -9.00
N TRP A 313 7.30 34.49 -9.56
CA TRP A 313 6.09 34.51 -8.72
C TRP A 313 5.37 33.16 -8.61
N HIS A 314 5.45 32.30 -9.64
CA HIS A 314 4.75 31.01 -9.61
C HIS A 314 5.54 29.94 -8.84
N ASN A 315 6.87 29.95 -8.96
CA ASN A 315 7.76 28.95 -8.34
C ASN A 315 7.90 29.12 -6.82
N SER A 316 7.75 30.34 -6.30
CA SER A 316 7.88 30.60 -4.85
C SER A 316 6.76 29.95 -4.04
N HIS A 317 5.53 29.94 -4.56
CA HIS A 317 4.40 29.30 -3.88
C HIS A 317 4.49 27.76 -3.92
N ASP A 318 5.00 27.20 -5.03
CA ASP A 318 5.20 25.76 -5.14
C ASP A 318 6.36 25.28 -4.25
N LEU A 319 7.44 26.07 -4.15
CA LEU A 319 8.54 25.84 -3.23
C LEU A 319 8.06 25.82 -1.77
N GLU A 320 7.39 26.88 -1.30
CA GLU A 320 6.89 26.95 0.08
C GLU A 320 5.96 25.78 0.38
N ARG A 321 5.05 25.45 -0.55
CA ARG A 321 4.15 24.31 -0.43
C ARG A 321 4.91 23.00 -0.29
N ASN A 322 5.96 22.77 -1.08
CA ASN A 322 6.76 21.55 -0.97
C ASN A 322 7.45 21.46 0.40
N LEU A 323 7.99 22.57 0.91
CA LEU A 323 8.60 22.62 2.23
C LEU A 323 7.58 22.31 3.34
N GLU A 324 6.39 22.93 3.29
CA GLU A 324 5.28 22.63 4.20
C GLU A 324 4.88 21.13 4.13
N GLN A 325 4.77 20.58 2.93
CA GLN A 325 4.40 19.18 2.75
C GLN A 325 5.48 18.21 3.26
N ALA A 326 6.75 18.56 3.13
CA ALA A 326 7.86 17.83 3.72
C ALA A 326 7.79 17.86 5.26
N GLU A 327 7.47 19.01 5.86
CA GLU A 327 7.29 19.13 7.31
C GLU A 327 6.17 18.24 7.83
N GLU A 328 5.04 18.15 7.14
CA GLU A 328 3.94 17.26 7.55
C GLU A 328 4.41 15.79 7.60
N CYS A 329 5.16 15.33 6.61
CA CYS A 329 5.76 14.01 6.61
C CYS A 329 6.79 13.84 7.75
N MET A 330 7.60 14.86 8.06
CA MET A 330 8.54 14.85 9.19
C MET A 330 7.82 14.79 10.54
N LYS A 331 6.70 15.50 10.72
CA LYS A 331 5.85 15.38 11.93
C LYS A 331 5.34 13.95 12.10
N GLY A 332 4.94 13.31 11.01
CA GLY A 332 4.59 11.89 10.99
C GLY A 332 5.74 10.98 11.43
N LEU A 333 6.95 11.19 10.89
CA LEU A 333 8.16 10.44 11.29
C LEU A 333 8.52 10.65 12.76
N TRP A 334 8.45 11.90 13.24
CA TRP A 334 8.69 12.24 14.64
C TRP A 334 7.72 11.51 15.57
N LEU A 335 6.42 11.47 15.22
CA LEU A 335 5.43 10.72 15.99
C LEU A 335 5.77 9.22 16.02
N LEU A 336 6.14 8.63 14.88
CA LEU A 336 6.61 7.24 14.80
C LEU A 336 7.90 6.99 15.60
N GLY A 337 8.66 8.04 15.90
CA GLY A 337 9.82 8.04 16.80
C GLY A 337 9.51 7.46 18.18
N LYS A 338 8.26 7.53 18.65
CA LYS A 338 7.81 6.86 19.87
C LYS A 338 7.94 5.33 19.82
N LYS A 339 7.90 4.73 18.62
CA LYS A 339 7.98 3.28 18.39
C LYS A 339 9.31 2.82 17.78
N SER A 340 10.07 3.74 17.18
CA SER A 340 11.28 3.41 16.42
C SER A 340 12.29 4.54 16.45
N ASP A 341 13.45 4.31 17.05
CA ASP A 341 14.55 5.30 17.06
C ASP A 341 14.98 5.69 15.65
N MET A 342 14.95 4.76 14.70
CA MET A 342 15.22 5.04 13.29
C MET A 342 14.29 6.13 12.72
N ALA A 343 13.00 6.14 13.10
CA ALA A 343 12.08 7.16 12.63
C ALA A 343 12.46 8.56 13.14
N ARG A 344 12.93 8.62 14.40
CA ARG A 344 13.38 9.85 15.05
C ARG A 344 14.67 10.38 14.41
N GLU A 345 15.68 9.52 14.24
CA GLU A 345 16.95 9.90 13.59
C GLU A 345 16.74 10.40 12.14
N ILE A 346 15.87 9.74 11.38
CA ILE A 346 15.55 10.17 10.03
C ILE A 346 14.82 11.52 10.05
N SER A 347 13.88 11.74 10.98
CA SER A 347 13.19 13.02 11.13
C SER A 347 14.16 14.16 11.42
N GLU A 348 15.11 13.95 12.34
CA GLU A 348 16.15 14.93 12.69
C GLU A 348 17.04 15.25 11.47
N THR A 349 17.48 14.21 10.75
CA THR A 349 18.31 14.37 9.54
C THR A 349 17.58 15.17 8.45
N LEU A 350 16.30 14.87 8.21
CA LEU A 350 15.49 15.58 7.22
C LEU A 350 15.19 17.03 7.64
N SER A 351 15.07 17.29 8.94
CA SER A 351 14.88 18.65 9.46
C SER A 351 16.13 19.52 9.22
N LEU A 352 17.33 18.97 9.39
CA LEU A 352 18.58 19.67 9.05
C LEU A 352 18.64 20.01 7.56
N ALA A 353 18.26 19.06 6.68
CA ALA A 353 18.23 19.31 5.24
C ALA A 353 17.20 20.39 4.84
N LEU A 354 16.04 20.41 5.50
CA LEU A 354 15.02 21.44 5.31
C LEU A 354 15.51 22.82 5.74
N GLU A 355 16.18 22.92 6.89
CA GLU A 355 16.78 24.16 7.38
C GLU A 355 17.85 24.69 6.43
N GLU A 356 18.68 23.80 5.88
CA GLU A 356 19.68 24.18 4.87
C GLU A 356 19.04 24.79 3.62
N LEU A 357 17.98 24.19 3.09
CA LEU A 357 17.26 24.74 1.93
C LEU A 357 16.58 26.09 2.24
N ARG A 358 16.00 26.24 3.44
CA ARG A 358 15.41 27.51 3.87
C ARG A 358 16.43 28.62 4.01
N ASN A 359 17.66 28.30 4.40
CA ASN A 359 18.75 29.27 4.49
C ASN A 359 19.28 29.70 3.12
N GLN A 360 18.98 28.95 2.05
CA GLN A 360 19.37 29.27 0.67
C GLN A 360 18.31 30.11 -0.07
N MET A 361 17.08 30.19 0.45
CA MET A 361 16.03 31.14 0.03
C MET A 361 16.35 32.55 0.51
#